data_AF-A0A844ZME7-F1
#
_entry.id   AF-A0A844ZME7-F1
#
_cell.length_a   1.000
_cell.length_b   1.000
_cell.length_c   1.000
_cell.angle_alpha   90.00
_cell.angle_beta   90.00
_cell.angle_gamma   90.00
#
_symmetry.space_group_name_H-M   'P 1'
#
loop_
_entity.id
_entity.type
_entity.pdbx_description
1 polymer ?
#
loop_
_entity_poly.entity_id
_entity_poly.type
_entity_poly.pdbx_seq_one_letter_code
_entity_poly.pdbx_strand_id
1 'polypeptide(L)'
;MDVANMTGLRIGVAEPVVVRPFERASENARILLAEDNIIAAELIAMMGHRLGLPIALASDGAEAIEMVRTAALAGRPYSLLLVDAMMPVLHGIEVVKRLRRAGFDDETLPVVAVTAASATDEVKAYLAAGMQAYLPKPVSSASLAAAIRAWAPDLLDANDVERDEPARSLTERYETRKRELFDRIDAIGEGAPITRETIRELRDMLHKLAGIAGSFGEERLSTLAAECETRLSHSAPAELPAVLGAFRQAAA
;
A
#
# COMPACT_ATOMS: atom_id res chain seq x y z
N MET A 1 48.96 10.06 -1.41
CA MET A 1 47.87 11.04 -1.28
C MET A 1 47.30 11.22 -2.66
N ASP A 2 46.15 10.60 -2.93
CA ASP A 2 45.18 11.21 -3.84
C ASP A 2 43.80 10.62 -3.57
N VAL A 3 42.82 11.51 -3.47
CA VAL A 3 41.49 11.29 -2.91
C VAL A 3 40.53 11.16 -4.07
N ALA A 4 40.15 9.94 -4.44
CA ALA A 4 39.13 9.71 -5.46
C ALA A 4 38.47 8.34 -5.30
N ASN A 5 37.48 8.21 -4.40
CA ASN A 5 36.27 7.43 -4.67
C ASN A 5 35.24 7.59 -3.55
N MET A 6 34.46 8.66 -3.57
CA MET A 6 33.22 8.76 -2.79
C MET A 6 32.21 9.48 -3.67
N THR A 7 31.33 8.72 -4.32
CA THR A 7 29.90 8.99 -4.54
C THR A 7 29.42 8.19 -5.73
N GLY A 8 28.66 7.14 -5.46
CA GLY A 8 27.97 6.34 -6.46
C GLY A 8 26.98 5.39 -5.80
N LEU A 9 26.28 5.86 -4.77
CA LEU A 9 25.18 5.13 -4.17
C LEU A 9 24.03 5.15 -5.19
N ARG A 10 23.99 4.14 -6.05
CA ARG A 10 22.82 3.85 -6.87
C ARG A 10 21.67 3.55 -5.91
N ILE A 11 20.66 4.41 -5.89
CA ILE A 11 19.39 4.11 -5.23
C ILE A 11 18.77 2.98 -6.07
N GLY A 12 18.98 1.75 -5.62
CA GLY A 12 18.36 0.58 -6.21
C GLY A 12 16.87 0.62 -5.92
N VAL A 13 16.07 0.49 -6.97
CA VAL A 13 14.67 0.05 -6.89
C VAL A 13 14.61 -1.10 -5.88
N ALA A 14 13.86 -0.91 -4.78
CA ALA A 14 13.75 -1.91 -3.73
C ALA A 14 13.08 -3.18 -4.29
N GLU A 15 13.90 -4.18 -4.65
CA GLU A 15 13.42 -5.49 -5.03
C GLU A 15 12.69 -6.14 -3.84
N PRO A 16 11.57 -6.86 -4.09
CA PRO A 16 10.88 -7.56 -3.02
C PRO A 16 11.80 -8.58 -2.36
N VAL A 17 11.95 -8.49 -1.04
CA VAL A 17 12.79 -9.40 -0.26
C VAL A 17 12.01 -10.69 -0.01
N VAL A 18 12.37 -11.75 -0.75
CA VAL A 18 11.76 -13.09 -0.66
C VAL A 18 12.46 -13.89 0.43
N VAL A 19 11.70 -14.41 1.41
CA VAL A 19 12.26 -15.14 2.56
C VAL A 19 12.12 -16.67 2.42
N ARG A 20 11.28 -17.18 1.52
CA ARG A 20 11.22 -18.61 1.05
C ARG A 20 10.18 -18.76 -0.08
N PRO A 21 10.39 -19.60 -1.12
CA PRO A 21 9.34 -19.91 -2.11
C PRO A 21 8.36 -21.00 -1.61
N PHE A 22 7.13 -20.99 -2.13
CA PHE A 22 6.06 -21.96 -1.79
C PHE A 22 5.85 -23.02 -2.89
N GLU A 23 5.49 -24.26 -2.52
CA GLU A 23 5.30 -25.41 -3.44
C GLU A 23 3.90 -26.05 -3.30
N ARG A 24 2.83 -25.50 -3.92
CA ARG A 24 1.57 -26.25 -4.20
C ARG A 24 0.68 -25.58 -5.27
N ALA A 25 0.48 -26.29 -6.38
CA ALA A 25 -0.45 -25.96 -7.46
C ALA A 25 -1.93 -26.16 -7.10
N SER A 26 -2.79 -25.20 -7.48
CA SER A 26 -4.24 -25.41 -7.60
C SER A 26 -4.85 -24.55 -8.72
N GLU A 27 -5.76 -25.14 -9.50
CA GLU A 27 -6.46 -24.54 -10.65
C GLU A 27 -7.45 -23.39 -10.29
N ASN A 28 -7.55 -23.01 -9.01
CA ASN A 28 -8.47 -22.00 -8.49
C ASN A 28 -7.76 -20.98 -7.59
N ALA A 29 -6.50 -20.67 -7.90
CA ALA A 29 -5.73 -19.79 -7.04
C ALA A 29 -6.27 -18.34 -7.09
N ARG A 30 -6.47 -17.75 -5.91
CA ARG A 30 -7.16 -16.46 -5.72
C ARG A 30 -6.33 -15.55 -4.82
N ILE A 31 -6.21 -14.29 -5.19
CA ILE A 31 -5.55 -13.27 -4.37
C ILE A 31 -6.62 -12.41 -3.69
N LEU A 32 -6.42 -12.13 -2.41
CA LEU A 32 -7.18 -11.13 -1.65
C LEU A 32 -6.24 -9.97 -1.31
N LEU A 33 -6.72 -8.73 -1.46
CA LEU A 33 -6.08 -7.53 -0.97
C LEU A 33 -6.95 -6.87 0.09
N ALA A 34 -6.39 -6.59 1.26
CA ALA A 34 -7.00 -5.73 2.28
C ALA A 34 -6.32 -4.35 2.26
N GLU A 35 -7.06 -3.31 1.90
CA GLU A 35 -6.55 -1.94 1.73
C GLU A 35 -7.72 -0.96 1.92
N ASP A 36 -7.59 -0.04 2.88
CA ASP A 36 -8.64 0.90 3.25
C ASP A 36 -8.69 2.13 2.33
N ASN A 37 -7.64 2.35 1.53
CA ASN A 37 -7.66 3.33 0.46
C ASN A 37 -8.17 2.68 -0.84
N ILE A 38 -9.45 2.89 -1.15
CA ILE A 38 -10.09 2.36 -2.37
C ILE A 38 -9.32 2.65 -3.68
N ILE A 39 -8.62 3.80 -3.81
CA ILE A 39 -7.82 4.07 -5.02
C ILE A 39 -6.57 3.18 -5.07
N ALA A 40 -5.88 3.01 -3.94
CA ALA A 40 -4.74 2.10 -3.86
C ALA A 40 -5.18 0.65 -4.10
N ALA A 41 -6.33 0.25 -3.53
CA ALA A 41 -6.92 -1.06 -3.72
C ALA A 41 -7.22 -1.33 -5.20
N GLU A 42 -7.89 -0.40 -5.87
CA GLU A 42 -8.22 -0.52 -7.30
C GLU A 42 -6.98 -0.45 -8.20
N LEU A 43 -5.97 0.34 -7.85
CA LEU A 43 -4.71 0.39 -8.58
C LEU A 43 -4.00 -0.97 -8.53
N ILE A 44 -3.87 -1.57 -7.35
CA ILE A 44 -3.26 -2.89 -7.19
C ILE A 44 -4.11 -3.96 -7.90
N ALA A 45 -5.44 -3.89 -7.81
CA ALA A 45 -6.33 -4.80 -8.53
C ALA A 45 -6.19 -4.67 -10.05
N MET A 46 -6.05 -3.46 -10.58
CA MET A 46 -5.75 -3.22 -11.99
C MET A 46 -4.40 -3.81 -12.41
N MET A 47 -3.37 -3.68 -11.57
CA MET A 47 -2.07 -4.29 -11.83
C MET A 47 -2.21 -5.82 -11.88
N GLY A 48 -2.96 -6.42 -10.94
CA GLY A 48 -3.30 -7.84 -10.95
C GLY A 48 -4.04 -8.25 -12.22
N HIS A 49 -5.09 -7.52 -12.61
CA HIS A 49 -5.84 -7.78 -13.85
C HIS A 49 -4.93 -7.78 -15.09
N ARG A 50 -3.99 -6.83 -15.17
CA ARG A 50 -2.99 -6.78 -16.27
C ARG A 50 -2.01 -7.95 -16.28
N LEU A 51 -1.88 -8.66 -15.16
CA LEU A 51 -1.11 -9.90 -15.02
C LEU A 51 -1.97 -11.15 -15.24
N GLY A 52 -3.24 -11.01 -15.65
CA GLY A 52 -4.19 -12.13 -15.78
C GLY A 52 -4.77 -12.60 -14.45
N LEU A 53 -4.57 -11.82 -13.37
CA LEU A 53 -4.83 -12.23 -12.00
C LEU A 53 -5.84 -11.32 -11.30
N PRO A 54 -7.14 -11.65 -11.33
CA PRO A 54 -8.13 -10.88 -10.60
C PRO A 54 -7.85 -10.93 -9.09
N ILE A 55 -7.75 -9.75 -8.47
CA ILE A 55 -7.55 -9.59 -7.03
C ILE A 55 -8.90 -9.21 -6.40
N ALA A 56 -9.36 -10.01 -5.44
CA ALA A 56 -10.51 -9.66 -4.62
C ALA A 56 -10.11 -8.54 -3.64
N LEU A 57 -11.03 -7.62 -3.34
CA LEU A 57 -10.78 -6.49 -2.46
C LEU A 57 -11.56 -6.61 -1.16
N ALA A 58 -10.87 -6.36 -0.05
CA ALA A 58 -11.43 -6.08 1.26
C ALA A 58 -11.07 -4.63 1.63
N SER A 59 -12.05 -3.88 2.10
CA SER A 59 -11.93 -2.48 2.48
C SER A 59 -11.32 -2.27 3.88
N ASP A 60 -11.21 -3.33 4.68
CA ASP A 60 -10.48 -3.33 5.94
C ASP A 60 -10.02 -4.73 6.35
N GLY A 61 -9.30 -4.81 7.48
CA GLY A 61 -8.80 -6.07 8.01
C GLY A 61 -9.87 -7.01 8.56
N ALA A 62 -11.01 -6.52 9.03
CA ALA A 62 -12.10 -7.37 9.53
C ALA A 62 -12.82 -8.05 8.36
N GLU A 63 -13.13 -7.31 7.30
CA GLU A 63 -13.67 -7.84 6.06
C GLU A 63 -12.72 -8.89 5.46
N ALA A 64 -11.41 -8.63 5.46
CA ALA A 64 -10.42 -9.58 4.96
C ALA A 64 -10.47 -10.93 5.69
N ILE A 65 -10.59 -10.92 7.03
CA ILE A 65 -10.70 -12.15 7.84
C ILE A 65 -11.98 -12.92 7.46
N GLU A 66 -13.12 -12.24 7.36
CA GLU A 66 -14.39 -12.87 7.04
C GLU A 66 -14.39 -13.44 5.62
N MET A 67 -13.80 -12.73 4.65
CA MET A 67 -13.64 -13.22 3.28
C MET A 67 -12.76 -14.48 3.24
N VAL A 68 -11.63 -14.50 3.95
CA VAL A 68 -10.76 -15.69 4.03
C VAL A 68 -11.52 -16.88 4.61
N ARG A 69 -12.22 -16.69 5.73
CA ARG A 69 -13.01 -17.75 6.38
C ARG A 69 -14.10 -18.28 5.46
N THR A 70 -14.86 -17.38 4.84
CA THR A 70 -15.97 -17.73 3.95
C THR A 70 -15.47 -18.49 2.73
N ALA A 71 -14.36 -18.04 2.13
CA ALA A 71 -13.74 -18.68 0.99
C ALA A 71 -13.24 -20.10 1.31
N ALA A 72 -12.61 -20.28 2.48
CA ALA A 72 -12.16 -21.58 2.95
C ALA A 72 -13.33 -22.55 3.22
N LEU A 73 -14.39 -22.08 3.90
CA LEU A 73 -15.60 -22.88 4.14
C LEU A 73 -16.29 -23.30 2.85
N ALA A 74 -16.23 -22.45 1.81
CA ALA A 74 -16.77 -22.73 0.48
C ALA A 74 -15.86 -23.63 -0.38
N GLY A 75 -14.75 -24.15 0.15
CA GLY A 75 -13.79 -24.97 -0.61
C GLY A 75 -13.04 -24.22 -1.70
N ARG A 76 -12.99 -22.88 -1.63
CA ARG A 76 -12.32 -22.00 -2.60
C ARG A 76 -11.39 -21.01 -1.88
N PRO A 77 -10.41 -21.51 -1.09
CA PRO A 77 -9.54 -20.67 -0.28
C PRO A 77 -8.73 -19.69 -1.14
N TYR A 78 -8.30 -18.59 -0.54
CA TYR A 78 -7.31 -17.71 -1.16
C TYR A 78 -5.92 -18.35 -1.07
N SER A 79 -5.12 -18.14 -2.10
CA SER A 79 -3.74 -18.64 -2.19
C SER A 79 -2.72 -17.59 -1.75
N LEU A 80 -3.13 -16.33 -1.67
CA LEU A 80 -2.31 -15.22 -1.22
C LEU A 80 -3.19 -14.12 -0.63
N LEU A 81 -2.79 -13.60 0.53
CA LEU A 81 -3.33 -12.38 1.11
C LEU A 81 -2.28 -11.27 1.05
N LEU A 82 -2.61 -10.17 0.37
CA LEU A 82 -1.92 -8.90 0.48
C LEU A 82 -2.65 -8.08 1.55
N VAL A 83 -1.95 -7.59 2.57
CA VAL A 83 -2.58 -6.82 3.64
C VAL A 83 -1.86 -5.50 3.83
N ASP A 84 -2.57 -4.37 3.77
CA ASP A 84 -1.97 -3.10 4.21
C ASP A 84 -1.57 -3.24 5.69
N ALA A 85 -0.31 -2.91 5.97
CA ALA A 85 0.23 -2.93 7.32
C ALA A 85 -0.52 -1.97 8.25
N MET A 86 -1.00 -0.84 7.71
CA MET A 86 -1.67 0.22 8.46
C MET A 86 -3.08 0.44 7.94
N MET A 87 -4.09 0.02 8.73
CA MET A 87 -5.51 0.27 8.45
C MET A 87 -6.19 0.77 9.74
N PRO A 88 -7.18 1.68 9.67
CA PRO A 88 -7.72 2.43 10.81
C PRO A 88 -8.50 1.59 11.82
N VAL A 89 -9.11 0.48 11.39
CA VAL A 89 -9.93 -0.39 12.27
C VAL A 89 -9.12 -1.57 12.79
N LEU A 90 -8.41 -2.26 11.91
CA LEU A 90 -7.64 -3.46 12.24
C LEU A 90 -6.35 -3.50 11.45
N HIS A 91 -5.22 -3.29 12.14
CA HIS A 91 -3.90 -3.27 11.51
C HIS A 91 -3.52 -4.64 10.94
N GLY A 92 -2.69 -4.66 9.90
CA GLY A 92 -2.30 -5.90 9.20
C GLY A 92 -1.68 -6.96 10.11
N ILE A 93 -0.87 -6.58 11.10
CA ILE A 93 -0.31 -7.52 12.09
C ILE A 93 -1.41 -8.25 12.87
N GLU A 94 -2.46 -7.54 13.28
CA GLU A 94 -3.55 -8.13 14.03
C GLU A 94 -4.43 -9.02 13.15
N VAL A 95 -4.61 -8.66 11.88
CA VAL A 95 -5.26 -9.52 10.88
C VAL A 95 -4.57 -10.88 10.82
N VAL A 96 -3.24 -10.89 10.64
CA VAL A 96 -2.47 -12.13 10.53
C VAL A 96 -2.52 -12.94 11.80
N LYS A 97 -2.36 -12.32 12.97
CA LYS A 97 -2.46 -13.02 14.27
C LYS A 97 -3.81 -13.72 14.43
N ARG A 98 -4.90 -13.08 14.02
CA ARG A 98 -6.25 -13.66 14.09
C ARG A 98 -6.42 -14.82 13.11
N LEU A 99 -5.94 -14.69 11.88
CA LEU A 99 -5.97 -15.76 10.88
C LEU A 99 -5.16 -16.99 11.35
N ARG A 100 -3.94 -16.78 11.86
CA ARG A 100 -3.10 -17.86 12.40
C ARG A 100 -3.77 -18.57 13.58
N ARG A 101 -4.40 -17.82 14.51
CA ARG A 101 -5.20 -18.40 15.61
C ARG A 101 -6.43 -19.16 15.13
N ALA A 102 -6.99 -18.78 13.99
CA ALA A 102 -8.13 -19.45 13.37
C ALA A 102 -7.74 -20.71 12.55
N GLY A 103 -6.45 -21.08 12.53
CA GLY A 103 -5.96 -22.29 11.87
C GLY A 103 -5.52 -22.10 10.42
N PHE A 104 -5.46 -20.86 9.92
CA PHE A 104 -4.82 -20.56 8.63
C PHE A 104 -3.33 -20.43 8.86
N ASP A 105 -2.57 -21.50 8.59
CA ASP A 105 -1.11 -21.47 8.67
C ASP A 105 -0.48 -20.72 7.48
N ASP A 106 0.82 -20.50 7.55
CA ASP A 106 1.60 -19.80 6.53
C ASP A 106 1.77 -20.59 5.22
N GLU A 107 1.63 -21.91 5.28
CA GLU A 107 1.62 -22.76 4.10
C GLU A 107 0.30 -22.64 3.33
N THR A 108 -0.84 -22.67 4.02
CA THR A 108 -2.15 -22.62 3.37
C THR A 108 -2.58 -21.22 2.99
N LEU A 109 -2.09 -20.20 3.70
CA LEU A 109 -2.35 -18.80 3.38
C LEU A 109 -1.09 -17.95 3.64
N PRO A 110 -0.21 -17.84 2.63
CA PRO A 110 0.83 -16.82 2.59
C PRO A 110 0.23 -15.42 2.72
N VAL A 111 0.84 -14.59 3.58
CA VAL A 111 0.48 -13.19 3.78
C VAL A 111 1.68 -12.29 3.50
N VAL A 112 1.50 -11.31 2.62
CA VAL A 112 2.50 -10.30 2.30
C VAL A 112 1.99 -8.94 2.77
N ALA A 113 2.78 -8.26 3.61
CA ALA A 113 2.47 -6.91 4.06
C ALA A 113 2.65 -5.90 2.93
N VAL A 114 1.68 -5.07 2.62
CA VAL A 114 1.84 -3.88 1.78
C VAL A 114 2.11 -2.71 2.73
N THR A 115 3.25 -2.02 2.60
CA THR A 115 3.70 -1.10 3.66
C THR A 115 4.51 0.08 3.13
N ALA A 116 4.37 1.24 3.78
CA ALA A 116 5.26 2.39 3.55
C ALA A 116 6.57 2.29 4.36
N ALA A 117 6.72 1.25 5.19
CA ALA A 117 7.88 1.07 6.06
C ALA A 117 9.19 0.97 5.26
N SER A 118 10.15 1.80 5.63
CA SER A 118 11.55 1.70 5.16
C SER A 118 12.50 1.18 6.25
N ALA A 119 11.99 0.97 7.47
CA ALA A 119 12.76 0.62 8.66
C ALA A 119 12.77 -0.89 8.93
N THR A 120 13.93 -1.39 9.37
CA THR A 120 14.18 -2.83 9.58
C THR A 120 13.36 -3.43 10.73
N ASP A 121 12.96 -2.63 11.72
CA ASP A 121 12.26 -3.13 12.90
C ASP A 121 10.77 -3.38 12.65
N GLU A 122 10.13 -2.60 11.78
CA GLU A 122 8.75 -2.86 11.34
C GLU A 122 8.68 -4.17 10.52
N VAL A 123 9.66 -4.39 9.65
CA VAL A 123 9.80 -5.64 8.90
C VAL A 123 9.95 -6.85 9.84
N LYS A 124 10.77 -6.75 10.90
CA LYS A 124 10.87 -7.81 11.92
C LYS A 124 9.54 -8.08 12.60
N ALA A 125 8.76 -7.04 12.89
CA ALA A 125 7.44 -7.19 13.50
C ALA A 125 6.44 -7.93 12.57
N TYR A 126 6.49 -7.67 11.26
CA TYR A 126 5.69 -8.40 10.27
C TYR A 126 6.04 -9.88 10.24
N LEU A 127 7.33 -10.21 10.14
CA LEU A 127 7.80 -11.60 10.13
C LEU A 127 7.44 -12.32 11.44
N ALA A 128 7.63 -11.68 12.59
CA ALA A 128 7.26 -12.24 13.89
C ALA A 128 5.74 -12.44 14.05
N ALA A 129 4.92 -11.72 13.30
CA ALA A 129 3.47 -11.90 13.27
C ALA A 129 3.02 -13.09 12.40
N GLY A 130 3.94 -13.71 11.64
CA GLY A 130 3.66 -14.82 10.74
C GLY A 130 3.40 -14.42 9.28
N MET A 131 3.83 -13.23 8.88
CA MET A 131 3.87 -12.79 7.48
C MET A 131 5.12 -13.32 6.78
N GLN A 132 5.00 -13.52 5.48
CA GLN A 132 5.96 -14.21 4.63
C GLN A 132 6.94 -13.24 3.98
N ALA A 133 6.44 -12.06 3.60
CA ALA A 133 7.23 -10.99 3.03
C ALA A 133 6.55 -9.63 3.22
N TYR A 134 7.15 -8.60 2.65
CA TYR A 134 6.57 -7.27 2.53
C TYR A 134 6.77 -6.71 1.12
N LEU A 135 5.88 -5.79 0.74
CA LEU A 135 5.80 -5.10 -0.51
C LEU A 135 5.80 -3.59 -0.21
N PRO A 136 6.89 -2.88 -0.50
CA PRO A 136 6.97 -1.46 -0.23
C PRO A 136 5.99 -0.67 -1.11
N LYS A 137 5.36 0.35 -0.53
CA LYS A 137 4.62 1.40 -1.23
C LYS A 137 5.62 2.46 -1.77
N PRO A 138 5.40 3.04 -2.97
CA PRO A 138 4.32 2.75 -3.90
C PRO A 138 4.47 1.37 -4.56
N VAL A 139 3.35 0.64 -4.68
CA VAL A 139 3.35 -0.67 -5.33
C VAL A 139 3.48 -0.50 -6.83
N SER A 140 4.43 -1.21 -7.44
CA SER A 140 4.62 -1.27 -8.89
C SER A 140 4.12 -2.59 -9.44
N SER A 141 3.78 -2.65 -10.74
CA SER A 141 3.43 -3.93 -11.38
C SER A 141 4.56 -4.95 -11.30
N ALA A 142 5.83 -4.52 -11.34
CA ALA A 142 6.98 -5.41 -11.23
C ALA A 142 7.11 -6.00 -9.82
N SER A 143 6.98 -5.17 -8.78
CA SER A 143 7.06 -5.63 -7.39
C SER A 143 5.87 -6.50 -7.00
N LEU A 144 4.66 -6.17 -7.48
CA LEU A 144 3.48 -7.03 -7.32
C LEU A 144 3.66 -8.39 -8.00
N ALA A 145 4.08 -8.41 -9.27
CA ALA A 145 4.30 -9.66 -10.01
C ALA A 145 5.38 -10.53 -9.36
N ALA A 146 6.45 -9.94 -8.84
CA ALA A 146 7.49 -10.66 -8.13
C ALA A 146 7.01 -11.23 -6.79
N ALA A 147 6.19 -10.49 -6.03
CA ALA A 147 5.57 -11.00 -4.80
C ALA A 147 4.63 -12.18 -5.11
N ILE A 148 3.81 -12.07 -6.15
CA ILE A 148 2.92 -13.15 -6.60
C ILE A 148 3.74 -14.37 -7.05
N ARG A 149 4.79 -14.20 -7.87
CA ARG A 149 5.66 -15.32 -8.29
C ARG A 149 6.27 -16.06 -7.10
N ALA A 150 6.63 -15.35 -6.04
CA ALA A 150 7.28 -15.96 -4.89
C ALA A 150 6.29 -16.74 -4.00
N TRP A 151 5.09 -16.21 -3.81
CA TRP A 151 4.15 -16.67 -2.78
C TRP A 151 2.88 -17.31 -3.32
N ALA A 152 2.66 -17.25 -4.63
CA ALA A 152 1.63 -17.96 -5.36
C ALA A 152 2.13 -18.23 -6.80
N PRO A 153 3.24 -18.97 -6.97
CA PRO A 153 3.88 -19.19 -8.28
C PRO A 153 2.94 -19.77 -9.33
N ASP A 154 2.02 -20.63 -8.90
CA ASP A 154 1.04 -21.30 -9.77
C ASP A 154 0.00 -20.34 -10.37
N LEU A 155 0.00 -19.07 -9.97
CA LEU A 155 -0.83 -18.02 -10.55
C LEU A 155 -0.28 -17.43 -11.84
N LEU A 156 1.02 -17.58 -12.13
CA LEU A 156 1.66 -16.85 -13.24
C LEU A 156 2.04 -17.74 -14.43
N ASP A 157 1.38 -18.88 -14.61
CA ASP A 157 1.44 -19.64 -15.84
C ASP A 157 0.39 -19.15 -16.87
N ALA A 158 0.88 -18.94 -18.09
CA ALA A 158 0.20 -18.48 -19.31
C ALA A 158 0.12 -16.95 -19.53
N ASN A 159 0.90 -16.52 -20.54
CA ASN A 159 0.64 -15.35 -21.36
C ASN A 159 -0.87 -15.22 -21.67
N ASP A 160 -1.47 -14.09 -21.28
CA ASP A 160 -2.32 -13.29 -22.17
C ASP A 160 -2.57 -11.92 -21.53
N VAL A 161 -2.14 -10.86 -22.23
CA VAL A 161 -2.25 -9.46 -21.79
C VAL A 161 -3.19 -8.75 -22.74
N GLU A 162 -4.45 -8.55 -22.32
CA GLU A 162 -5.36 -7.60 -22.98
C GLU A 162 -5.56 -6.36 -22.10
N ARG A 163 -5.45 -5.18 -22.73
CA ARG A 163 -5.20 -3.87 -22.10
C ARG A 163 -6.41 -2.93 -22.17
N ASP A 164 -6.46 -2.03 -21.18
CA ASP A 164 -6.56 -0.56 -21.31
C ASP A 164 -7.81 0.28 -20.90
N GLU A 165 -8.90 -0.27 -20.35
CA GLU A 165 -10.02 0.59 -19.90
C GLU A 165 -9.95 1.20 -18.48
N PRO A 166 -9.47 0.52 -17.42
CA PRO A 166 -9.66 1.04 -16.06
C PRO A 166 -8.71 2.19 -15.63
N ALA A 167 -7.68 2.51 -16.43
CA ALA A 167 -6.68 3.56 -16.10
C ALA A 167 -7.23 5.00 -16.13
N ARG A 168 -8.21 5.29 -17.01
CA ARG A 168 -8.78 6.64 -17.15
C ARG A 168 -9.60 7.04 -15.91
N SER A 169 -10.44 6.14 -15.42
CA SER A 169 -11.24 6.37 -14.20
C SER A 169 -10.39 6.50 -12.93
N LEU A 170 -9.26 5.80 -12.84
CA LEU A 170 -8.32 5.95 -11.72
C LEU A 170 -7.63 7.31 -11.73
N THR A 171 -7.22 7.78 -12.91
CA THR A 171 -6.58 9.09 -13.07
C THR A 171 -7.51 10.21 -12.62
N GLU A 172 -8.79 10.16 -13.01
CA GLU A 172 -9.79 11.15 -12.60
C GLU A 172 -10.03 11.17 -11.08
N ARG A 173 -10.05 9.99 -10.43
CA ARG A 173 -10.22 9.88 -8.97
C ARG A 173 -9.00 10.37 -8.21
N TYR A 174 -7.80 10.06 -8.70
CA TYR A 174 -6.55 10.60 -8.17
C TYR A 174 -6.53 12.13 -8.23
N GLU A 175 -6.83 12.71 -9.40
CA GLU A 175 -6.88 14.17 -9.59
C GLU A 175 -7.94 14.84 -8.72
N THR A 176 -9.07 14.18 -8.50
CA THR A 176 -10.14 14.70 -7.63
C THR A 176 -9.67 14.79 -6.18
N ARG A 177 -9.05 13.73 -5.63
CA ARG A 177 -8.53 13.78 -4.25
C ARG A 177 -7.37 14.75 -4.08
N LYS A 178 -6.51 14.87 -5.10
CA LYS A 178 -5.41 15.85 -5.12
C LYS A 178 -5.98 17.27 -5.01
N ARG A 179 -7.02 17.59 -5.78
CA ARG A 179 -7.75 18.86 -5.66
C ARG A 179 -8.37 19.05 -4.29
N GLU A 180 -9.11 18.06 -3.78
CA GLU A 180 -9.75 18.15 -2.46
C GLU A 180 -8.74 18.47 -1.34
N LEU A 181 -7.56 17.84 -1.36
CA LEU A 181 -6.50 18.14 -0.40
C LEU A 181 -6.04 19.59 -0.54
N PHE A 182 -5.75 20.04 -1.76
CA PHE A 182 -5.26 21.39 -1.99
C PHE A 182 -6.30 22.46 -1.65
N ASP A 183 -7.57 22.25 -2.00
CA ASP A 183 -8.66 23.15 -1.64
C ASP A 183 -8.79 23.28 -0.11
N ARG A 184 -8.61 22.17 0.62
CA ARG A 184 -8.65 22.18 2.09
C ARG A 184 -7.45 22.92 2.69
N ILE A 185 -6.27 22.78 2.10
CA ILE A 185 -5.06 23.50 2.52
C ILE A 185 -5.22 25.00 2.26
N ASP A 186 -5.72 25.36 1.08
CA ASP A 186 -5.94 26.75 0.67
C ASP A 186 -6.97 27.41 1.61
N ALA A 187 -8.06 26.73 1.96
CA ALA A 187 -9.05 27.20 2.94
C ALA A 187 -8.46 27.47 4.34
N ILE A 188 -7.50 26.66 4.79
CA ILE A 188 -6.80 26.90 6.07
C ILE A 188 -5.87 28.11 5.96
N GLY A 189 -5.20 28.30 4.82
CA GLY A 189 -4.43 29.51 4.53
C GLY A 189 -5.29 30.77 4.56
N GLU A 190 -6.57 30.67 4.20
CA GLU A 190 -7.57 31.74 4.24
C GLU A 190 -8.21 31.94 5.63
N GLY A 191 -7.83 31.15 6.63
CA GLY A 191 -8.28 31.31 8.02
C GLY A 191 -9.41 30.37 8.46
N ALA A 192 -9.66 29.28 7.73
CA ALA A 192 -10.56 28.23 8.20
C ALA A 192 -10.11 27.67 9.57
N PRO A 193 -11.06 27.34 10.46
CA PRO A 193 -10.74 26.88 11.81
C PRO A 193 -10.00 25.55 11.78
N ILE A 194 -8.85 25.50 12.46
CA ILE A 194 -8.07 24.27 12.60
C ILE A 194 -8.51 23.53 13.85
N THR A 195 -9.24 22.44 13.66
CA THR A 195 -9.69 21.56 14.73
C THR A 195 -8.87 20.27 14.78
N ARG A 196 -9.01 19.50 15.87
CA ARG A 196 -8.41 18.16 15.97
C ARG A 196 -8.92 17.18 14.90
N GLU A 197 -10.14 17.41 14.40
CA GLU A 197 -10.73 16.62 13.32
C GLU A 197 -10.10 17.01 11.98
N THR A 198 -10.02 18.30 11.69
CA THR A 198 -9.34 18.85 10.50
C THR A 198 -7.90 18.36 10.38
N ILE A 199 -7.14 18.33 11.48
CA ILE A 199 -5.75 17.82 11.49
C ILE A 199 -5.71 16.33 11.16
N ARG A 200 -6.64 15.53 11.71
CA ARG A 200 -6.73 14.09 11.42
C ARG A 200 -7.06 13.85 9.95
N GLU A 201 -8.02 14.57 9.40
CA GLU A 201 -8.42 14.50 7.99
C GLU A 201 -7.25 14.83 7.05
N LEU A 202 -6.56 15.95 7.28
CA LEU A 202 -5.43 16.36 6.43
C LEU A 202 -4.30 15.33 6.46
N ARG A 203 -4.00 14.78 7.63
CA ARG A 203 -2.98 13.75 7.77
C ARG A 203 -3.37 12.49 6.98
N ASP A 204 -4.63 12.06 7.06
CA ASP A 204 -5.12 10.93 6.29
C ASP A 204 -5.05 11.20 4.78
N MET A 205 -5.44 12.39 4.32
CA MET A 205 -5.36 12.77 2.91
C MET A 205 -3.90 12.84 2.41
N LEU A 206 -2.97 13.37 3.22
CA LEU A 206 -1.55 13.42 2.91
C LEU A 206 -0.92 12.03 2.88
N HIS A 207 -1.25 11.17 3.85
CA HIS A 207 -0.83 9.77 3.88
C HIS A 207 -1.25 9.04 2.61
N LYS A 208 -2.52 9.19 2.22
CA LYS A 208 -3.08 8.60 1.01
C LYS A 208 -2.41 9.14 -0.24
N LEU A 209 -2.15 10.45 -0.32
CA LEU A 209 -1.47 11.07 -1.46
C LEU A 209 -0.01 10.60 -1.57
N ALA A 210 0.71 10.53 -0.45
CA ALA A 210 2.08 10.05 -0.39
C ALA A 210 2.20 8.62 -0.94
N GLY A 211 1.26 7.74 -0.58
CA GLY A 211 1.26 6.34 -1.01
C GLY A 211 0.95 6.12 -2.50
N ILE A 212 0.22 7.04 -3.15
CA ILE A 212 -0.27 6.83 -4.54
C ILE A 212 0.37 7.72 -5.59
N ALA A 213 0.87 8.92 -5.24
CA ALA A 213 1.36 9.90 -6.22
C ALA A 213 2.52 9.37 -7.08
N GLY A 214 3.42 8.56 -6.51
CA GLY A 214 4.51 7.92 -7.26
C GLY A 214 4.01 6.99 -8.37
N SER A 215 2.90 6.29 -8.15
CA SER A 215 2.29 5.41 -9.17
C SER A 215 1.68 6.16 -10.35
N PHE A 216 1.46 7.47 -10.21
CA PHE A 216 1.02 8.38 -11.27
C PHE A 216 2.17 9.22 -11.85
N GLY A 217 3.43 8.89 -11.52
CA GLY A 217 4.61 9.62 -12.00
C GLY A 217 4.92 10.91 -11.24
N GLU A 218 4.21 11.18 -10.15
CA GLU A 218 4.42 12.37 -9.30
C GLU A 218 5.29 12.03 -8.07
N GLU A 219 6.50 11.50 -8.32
CA GLU A 219 7.45 11.07 -7.26
C GLU A 219 7.77 12.22 -6.27
N ARG A 220 8.00 13.42 -6.80
CA ARG A 220 8.25 14.60 -5.97
C ARG A 220 7.08 14.93 -5.06
N LEU A 221 5.84 14.80 -5.56
CA LEU A 221 4.64 15.06 -4.74
C LEU A 221 4.49 13.99 -3.66
N SER A 222 4.77 12.73 -3.98
CA SER A 222 4.78 11.62 -3.03
C SER A 222 5.71 11.91 -1.85
N THR A 223 6.95 12.34 -2.12
CA THR A 223 7.93 12.71 -1.07
C THR A 223 7.47 13.92 -0.25
N LEU A 224 7.04 14.99 -0.92
CA LEU A 224 6.58 16.22 -0.24
C LEU A 224 5.37 15.95 0.66
N ALA A 225 4.45 15.07 0.24
CA ALA A 225 3.29 14.70 1.04
C ALA A 225 3.68 13.93 2.30
N ALA A 226 4.60 12.96 2.20
CA ALA A 226 5.13 12.21 3.35
C ALA A 226 5.86 13.10 4.36
N GLU A 227 6.67 14.06 3.87
CA GLU A 227 7.35 15.04 4.72
C GLU A 227 6.35 15.96 5.42
N CYS A 228 5.32 16.42 4.71
CA CYS A 228 4.27 17.26 5.26
C CYS A 228 3.47 16.51 6.35
N GLU A 229 3.09 15.26 6.09
CA GLU A 229 2.41 14.36 7.04
C GLU A 229 3.23 14.20 8.34
N THR A 230 4.53 13.96 8.19
CA THR A 230 5.46 13.79 9.31
C THR A 230 5.56 15.08 10.14
N ARG A 231 5.71 16.23 9.49
CA ARG A 231 5.78 17.54 10.16
C ARG A 231 4.47 17.87 10.88
N LEU A 232 3.33 17.61 10.23
CA LEU A 232 2.00 17.79 10.82
C LEU A 232 1.82 17.05 12.14
N SER A 233 2.40 15.85 12.24
CA SER A 233 2.30 15.02 13.45
C SER A 233 3.09 15.57 14.66
N HIS A 234 4.04 16.49 14.42
CA HIS A 234 4.93 17.03 15.45
C HIS A 234 4.80 18.54 15.66
N SER A 235 3.95 19.23 14.88
CA SER A 235 3.83 20.69 14.91
C SER A 235 2.75 21.17 15.89
N ALA A 236 2.97 22.33 16.51
CA ALA A 236 1.94 22.97 17.31
C ALA A 236 0.82 23.53 16.40
N PRO A 237 -0.44 23.65 16.88
CA PRO A 237 -1.54 24.13 16.05
C PRO A 237 -1.30 25.48 15.35
N ALA A 238 -0.54 26.38 15.99
CA ALA A 238 -0.18 27.68 15.43
C ALA A 238 0.82 27.62 14.26
N GLU A 239 1.56 26.52 14.13
CA GLU A 239 2.58 26.32 13.08
C GLU A 239 2.00 25.64 11.84
N LEU A 240 0.81 25.04 11.96
CA LEU A 240 0.15 24.26 10.90
C LEU A 240 -0.08 25.06 9.61
N PRO A 241 -0.56 26.32 9.62
CA PRO A 241 -0.71 27.09 8.39
C PRO A 241 0.62 27.24 7.62
N ALA A 242 1.72 27.44 8.34
CA ALA A 242 3.03 27.60 7.72
C ALA A 242 3.55 26.28 7.12
N VAL A 243 3.35 25.16 7.81
CA VAL A 243 3.72 23.82 7.30
C VAL A 243 2.93 23.48 6.04
N LEU A 244 1.61 23.68 6.07
CA LEU A 244 0.71 23.38 4.95
C LEU A 244 0.97 24.32 3.76
N GLY A 245 1.18 25.62 4.02
CA GLY A 245 1.52 26.60 2.98
C GLY A 245 2.85 26.30 2.29
N ALA A 246 3.87 25.86 3.03
CA ALA A 246 5.15 25.45 2.45
C ALA A 246 5.00 24.22 1.53
N PHE A 247 4.21 23.22 1.95
CA PHE A 247 3.88 22.07 1.11
C PHE A 247 3.14 22.50 -0.16
N ARG A 248 2.10 23.34 -0.03
CA ARG A 248 1.29 23.83 -1.16
C ARG A 248 2.13 24.55 -2.21
N GLN A 249 3.07 25.39 -1.79
CA GLN A 249 3.99 26.09 -2.69
C GLN A 249 4.98 25.14 -3.37
N ALA A 250 5.49 24.15 -2.64
CA ALA A 250 6.45 23.18 -3.17
C ALA A 250 5.81 22.17 -4.14
N ALA A 251 4.51 21.95 -4.01
CA ALA A 251 3.68 21.03 -4.79
C ALA A 251 2.99 21.68 -6.02
N ALA A 252 3.07 23.00 -6.17
CA ALA A 252 2.59 23.75 -7.34
C ALA A 252 3.59 23.71 -8.49
#